data_AF-X0QUV6-F1
#
_entry.id   AF-X0QUV6-F1
#
_cell.length_a   1.000
_cell.length_b   1.000
_cell.length_c   1.000
_cell.angle_alpha   90.00
_cell.angle_beta   90.00
_cell.angle_gamma   90.00
#
_symmetry.space_group_name_H-M   'P 1'
#
loop_
_entity.id
_entity.type
_entity.pdbx_description
1 polymer ?
#
loop_
_entity_poly.entity_id
_entity_poly.type
_entity_poly.pdbx_seq_one_letter_code
_entity_poly.pdbx_strand_id
1 'polypeptide(L)'
;MKATIIKHSIGKTALALLTSAAFMFPMLSWGAQNCDKPNNDFDGLYCLTKVYLEADKELNNSYAKLAKQLNSQQKSKLKRGQLAWIRERNDQCSYNNDEGFFVNMGCATRVTTERVNFLNDRVRECSAGSCRDSRLSE
;
A
#
# COMPACT_ATOMS: atom_id res chain seq x y z
N MET A 1 -70.92 -23.20 20.40
CA MET A 1 -70.63 -22.34 21.58
C MET A 1 -70.02 -21.06 21.07
N LYS A 2 -70.73 -19.92 21.20
CA LYS A 2 -70.22 -18.59 20.86
C LYS A 2 -69.69 -17.97 22.16
N ALA A 3 -68.46 -17.48 22.15
CA ALA A 3 -67.95 -16.61 23.19
C ALA A 3 -67.56 -15.28 22.54
N THR A 4 -68.35 -14.26 22.84
CA THR A 4 -68.03 -12.85 22.62
C THR A 4 -67.43 -12.31 23.92
N ILE A 5 -66.26 -11.67 23.90
CA ILE A 5 -65.85 -10.73 24.96
C ILE A 5 -65.33 -9.43 24.33
N ILE A 6 -65.79 -8.35 24.93
CA ILE A 6 -65.77 -6.95 24.50
C ILE A 6 -64.54 -6.22 25.07
N LYS A 7 -64.01 -5.30 24.23
CA LYS A 7 -63.19 -4.08 24.44
C LYS A 7 -62.54 -3.83 25.82
N HIS A 8 -61.29 -3.34 25.77
CA HIS A 8 -60.88 -2.19 26.58
C HIS A 8 -60.03 -1.21 25.76
N SER A 9 -60.49 0.04 25.77
CA SER A 9 -59.79 1.24 25.30
C SER A 9 -58.85 1.71 26.41
N ILE A 10 -57.58 1.98 26.09
CA ILE A 10 -56.73 2.85 26.90
C ILE A 10 -55.86 3.67 25.92
N GLY A 11 -56.34 4.87 25.59
CA GLY A 11 -55.45 5.91 25.08
C GLY A 11 -54.62 6.46 26.24
N LYS A 12 -53.31 6.56 26.06
CA LYS A 12 -52.45 7.55 26.73
C LYS A 12 -51.35 7.97 25.78
N THR A 13 -51.41 9.24 25.42
CA THR A 13 -50.35 10.06 24.85
C THR A 13 -49.00 9.77 25.51
N ALA A 14 -48.06 9.20 24.75
CA ALA A 14 -46.65 9.17 25.14
C ALA A 14 -45.94 10.28 24.37
N LEU A 15 -45.62 11.34 25.11
CA LEU A 15 -44.76 12.45 24.71
C LEU A 15 -43.40 11.84 24.29
N ALA A 16 -43.14 11.71 23.00
CA ALA A 16 -41.86 11.24 22.50
C ALA A 16 -40.83 12.35 22.71
N LEU A 17 -39.96 12.15 23.72
CA LEU A 17 -38.74 12.92 23.94
C LEU A 17 -37.87 12.85 22.67
N LEU A 18 -37.83 13.94 21.91
CA LEU A 18 -36.85 14.19 20.86
C LEU A 18 -35.46 14.32 21.53
N THR A 19 -34.80 13.19 21.74
CA THR A 19 -33.40 13.15 22.17
C THR A 19 -32.51 13.31 20.95
N SER A 20 -32.03 14.53 20.79
CA SER A 20 -30.93 15.05 19.98
C SER A 20 -30.08 14.03 19.21
N ALA A 21 -30.44 13.79 17.95
CA ALA A 21 -29.58 13.14 16.95
C ALA A 21 -28.51 14.11 16.39
N ALA A 22 -27.72 14.75 17.25
CA ALA A 22 -26.79 15.84 16.86
C ALA A 22 -25.33 15.61 17.27
N PHE A 23 -24.87 14.36 17.37
CA PHE A 23 -23.46 14.03 17.60
C PHE A 23 -22.87 13.08 16.54
N MET A 24 -23.37 13.15 15.31
CA MET A 24 -22.77 12.45 14.16
C MET A 24 -21.86 13.42 13.38
N PHE A 25 -20.56 13.33 13.67
CA PHE A 25 -19.39 13.75 12.88
C PHE A 25 -19.21 15.24 12.51
N PRO A 26 -18.04 15.82 12.86
CA PRO A 26 -17.08 16.22 11.87
C PRO A 26 -16.19 15.02 11.56
N MET A 27 -16.24 14.58 10.30
CA MET A 27 -15.18 13.75 9.75
C MET A 27 -13.85 14.42 10.07
N LEU A 28 -12.88 13.65 10.55
CA LEU A 28 -11.49 14.04 10.45
C LEU A 28 -11.20 14.22 8.96
N SER A 29 -11.41 15.42 8.44
CA SER A 29 -10.78 15.89 7.23
C SER A 29 -9.30 15.91 7.56
N TRP A 30 -8.63 14.76 7.36
CA TRP A 30 -7.20 14.76 7.12
C TRP A 30 -7.05 15.58 5.85
N GLY A 31 -6.90 16.90 6.04
CA GLY A 31 -6.73 17.85 4.96
C GLY A 31 -5.69 17.29 4.01
N ALA A 32 -5.95 17.41 2.71
CA ALA A 32 -4.96 17.07 1.70
C ALA A 32 -3.63 17.72 2.11
N GLN A 33 -2.72 16.94 2.69
CA GLN A 33 -1.46 17.46 3.19
C GLN A 33 -0.69 17.87 1.96
N ASN A 34 -0.40 19.17 1.84
CA ASN A 34 0.26 19.71 0.68
C ASN A 34 1.70 19.19 0.65
N CYS A 35 1.95 18.08 -0.04
CA CYS A 35 3.28 17.51 -0.17
C CYS A 35 4.24 18.40 -0.96
N ASP A 36 3.75 19.48 -1.61
CA ASP A 36 4.60 20.49 -2.22
C ASP A 36 5.31 21.35 -1.16
N LYS A 37 4.71 21.50 0.03
CA LYS A 37 5.27 22.27 1.15
C LYS A 37 4.87 21.66 2.50
N PRO A 38 5.55 20.60 2.97
CA PRO A 38 5.31 20.02 4.29
C PRO A 38 5.61 21.03 5.40
N ASN A 39 4.83 21.01 6.49
CA ASN A 39 5.01 21.98 7.59
C ASN A 39 6.12 21.59 8.57
N ASN A 40 6.44 20.29 8.63
CA ASN A 40 7.43 19.72 9.52
C ASN A 40 7.97 18.40 8.94
N ASP A 41 8.95 17.81 9.62
CA ASP A 41 9.63 16.60 9.17
C ASP A 41 8.70 15.36 9.13
N PHE A 42 7.70 15.27 10.00
CA PHE A 42 6.74 14.17 10.02
C PHE A 42 5.76 14.24 8.84
N ASP A 43 5.29 15.44 8.47
CA ASP A 43 4.51 15.67 7.24
C ASP A 43 5.37 15.29 6.01
N GLY A 44 6.64 15.71 6.00
CA GLY A 44 7.60 15.37 4.96
C GLY A 44 7.80 13.86 4.83
N LEU A 45 8.03 13.17 5.94
CA LEU A 45 8.19 11.72 6.00
C LEU A 45 6.94 10.99 5.52
N TYR A 46 5.74 11.45 5.91
CA TYR A 46 4.48 10.91 5.44
C TYR A 46 4.35 11.02 3.91
N CYS A 47 4.66 12.19 3.35
CA CYS A 47 4.65 12.42 1.90
C CYS A 47 5.66 11.54 1.16
N LEU A 48 6.91 11.46 1.64
CA LEU A 48 7.94 10.58 1.07
C LEU A 48 7.51 9.11 1.12
N THR A 49 6.87 8.69 2.21
CA THR A 49 6.36 7.32 2.35
C THR A 49 5.29 6.99 1.33
N LYS A 50 4.37 7.93 1.02
CA LYS A 50 3.38 7.71 -0.04
C LYS A 50 4.02 7.43 -1.39
N VAL A 51 5.03 8.21 -1.76
CA VAL A 51 5.74 8.03 -3.04
C VAL A 51 6.46 6.68 -3.08
N TYR A 52 7.15 6.32 -1.99
CA TYR A 52 7.80 5.01 -1.87
C TYR A 52 6.79 3.86 -2.00
N LEU A 53 5.63 3.94 -1.35
CA LEU A 53 4.61 2.89 -1.41
C LEU A 53 4.04 2.70 -2.82
N GLU A 54 3.90 3.76 -3.62
CA GLU A 54 3.51 3.60 -5.02
C GLU A 54 4.63 2.96 -5.86
N ALA A 55 5.90 3.32 -5.63
CA ALA A 55 7.03 2.68 -6.28
C ALA A 55 7.13 1.18 -5.92
N ASP A 56 6.90 0.82 -4.65
CA ASP A 56 6.88 -0.59 -4.20
C ASP A 56 5.70 -1.37 -4.80
N LYS A 57 4.53 -0.73 -4.91
CA LYS A 57 3.40 -1.31 -5.64
C LYS A 57 3.74 -1.56 -7.11
N GLU A 58 4.37 -0.61 -7.78
CA GLU A 58 4.83 -0.79 -9.17
C GLU A 58 5.86 -1.92 -9.28
N LEU A 59 6.81 -1.98 -8.34
CA LEU A 59 7.82 -3.05 -8.26
C LEU A 59 7.17 -4.43 -8.23
N ASN A 60 6.21 -4.63 -7.32
CA ASN A 60 5.51 -5.89 -7.16
C ASN A 60 4.69 -6.25 -8.42
N ASN A 61 4.07 -5.24 -9.05
CA ASN A 61 3.36 -5.44 -10.31
C ASN A 61 4.30 -5.87 -11.45
N SER A 62 5.44 -5.22 -11.61
CA SER A 62 6.43 -5.55 -12.64
C SER A 62 7.09 -6.92 -12.40
N TYR A 63 7.38 -7.26 -11.14
CA TYR A 63 7.84 -8.60 -10.76
C TYR A 63 6.82 -9.67 -11.15
N ALA A 64 5.54 -9.47 -10.82
CA ALA A 64 4.47 -10.40 -11.16
C ALA A 64 4.27 -10.54 -12.68
N LYS A 65 4.36 -9.44 -13.43
CA LYS A 65 4.32 -9.45 -14.90
C LYS A 65 5.47 -10.26 -15.48
N LEU A 66 6.70 -10.04 -15.01
CA LEU A 66 7.86 -10.78 -15.47
C LEU A 66 7.72 -12.27 -15.15
N ALA A 67 7.38 -12.60 -13.90
CA ALA A 67 7.19 -13.98 -13.47
C ALA A 67 6.19 -14.76 -14.34
N LYS A 68 5.15 -14.12 -14.89
CA LYS A 68 4.19 -14.78 -15.80
C LYS A 68 4.82 -15.24 -17.14
N GLN A 69 5.92 -14.61 -17.57
CA GLN A 69 6.65 -14.96 -18.79
C GLN A 69 7.67 -16.10 -18.59
N LEU A 70 7.88 -16.54 -17.35
CA LEU A 70 9.01 -17.38 -16.98
C LEU A 70 8.59 -18.81 -16.63
N ASN A 71 9.43 -19.78 -16.98
CA ASN A 71 9.34 -21.14 -16.48
C ASN A 71 9.78 -21.25 -15.01
N SER A 72 9.65 -22.43 -14.39
CA SER A 72 9.95 -22.64 -12.97
C SER A 72 11.41 -22.33 -12.58
N GLN A 73 12.37 -22.72 -13.41
CA GLN A 73 13.78 -22.48 -13.17
C GLN A 73 14.11 -20.99 -13.27
N GLN A 74 13.56 -20.30 -14.27
CA GLN A 74 13.69 -18.86 -14.47
C GLN A 74 13.04 -18.06 -13.33
N LYS A 75 11.84 -18.44 -12.87
CA LYS A 75 11.21 -17.85 -11.67
C LYS A 75 12.09 -17.96 -10.43
N SER A 76 12.77 -19.10 -10.27
CA SER A 76 13.70 -19.31 -9.17
C SER A 76 14.94 -18.40 -9.26
N LYS A 77 15.45 -18.14 -10.48
CA LYS A 77 16.52 -17.15 -10.72
C LYS A 77 16.04 -15.73 -10.38
N LEU A 78 14.87 -15.34 -10.89
CA LEU A 78 14.24 -14.04 -10.62
C LEU A 78 14.06 -13.78 -9.12
N LYS A 79 13.54 -14.78 -8.38
CA LYS A 79 13.36 -14.67 -6.93
C LYS A 79 14.68 -14.42 -6.20
N ARG A 80 15.76 -15.12 -6.59
CA ARG A 80 17.07 -14.92 -5.96
C ARG A 80 17.62 -13.52 -6.23
N GLY A 81 17.54 -13.03 -7.47
CA GLY A 81 17.94 -11.67 -7.82
C GLY A 81 17.14 -10.64 -7.01
N GLN A 82 15.82 -10.81 -6.93
CA GLN A 82 14.97 -9.89 -6.17
C GLN A 82 15.29 -9.86 -4.67
N LEU A 83 15.58 -11.01 -4.04
CA LEU A 83 16.00 -11.07 -2.64
C LEU A 83 17.39 -10.45 -2.41
N ALA A 84 18.31 -10.60 -3.35
CA ALA A 84 19.61 -9.94 -3.31
C ALA A 84 19.45 -8.41 -3.41
N TRP A 85 18.65 -7.94 -4.37
CA TRP A 85 18.33 -6.53 -4.53
C TRP A 85 17.65 -5.92 -3.29
N ILE A 86 16.73 -6.64 -2.63
CA ILE A 86 16.11 -6.14 -1.37
C ILE A 86 17.16 -5.89 -0.30
N ARG A 87 18.15 -6.80 -0.16
CA ARG A 87 19.25 -6.61 0.81
C ARG A 87 20.09 -5.40 0.43
N GLU A 88 20.47 -5.28 -0.83
CA GLU A 88 21.22 -4.12 -1.33
C GLU A 88 20.49 -2.80 -1.07
N ARG A 89 19.19 -2.72 -1.37
CA ARG A 89 18.37 -1.53 -1.07
C ARG A 89 18.38 -1.21 0.42
N ASN A 90 18.23 -2.22 1.27
CA ASN A 90 18.23 -2.01 2.72
C ASN A 90 19.60 -1.53 3.21
N ASP A 91 20.69 -2.13 2.74
CA ASP A 91 22.06 -1.77 3.11
C ASP A 91 22.43 -0.35 2.61
N GLN A 92 21.92 0.05 1.45
CA GLN A 92 22.16 1.38 0.88
C GLN A 92 21.31 2.49 1.49
N CYS A 93 20.06 2.16 1.86
CA CYS A 93 19.05 3.18 2.21
C CYS A 93 18.65 3.16 3.68
N SER A 94 19.14 2.24 4.49
CA SER A 94 18.86 2.18 5.93
C SER A 94 20.09 1.80 6.74
N TYR A 95 20.11 2.22 8.00
CA TYR A 95 21.13 1.82 8.96
C TYR A 95 20.57 1.84 10.38
N ASN A 96 21.24 1.11 11.27
CA ASN A 96 20.88 1.03 12.68
C ASN A 96 22.10 1.42 13.51
N ASN A 97 21.86 2.15 14.59
CA ASN A 97 22.87 2.44 15.60
C ASN A 97 22.20 2.42 16.99
N ASP A 98 22.93 2.83 18.03
CA ASP A 98 22.41 2.85 19.41
C ASP A 98 21.25 3.83 19.63
N GLU A 99 21.05 4.80 18.71
CA GLU A 99 19.99 5.80 18.77
C GLU A 99 18.71 5.37 18.04
N GLY A 100 18.78 4.34 17.18
CA GLY A 100 17.60 3.77 16.53
C GLY A 100 17.81 3.21 15.13
N PHE A 101 16.70 3.13 14.39
CA PHE A 101 16.60 2.66 13.01
C PHE A 101 16.31 3.83 12.08
N PHE A 102 17.13 3.99 11.04
CA PHE A 102 17.08 5.13 10.14
C PHE A 102 16.83 4.66 8.71
N VAL A 103 15.94 5.35 8.00
CA VAL A 103 15.64 5.08 6.58
C VAL A 103 15.67 6.38 5.80
N ASN A 104 16.41 6.37 4.70
CA ASN A 104 16.35 7.41 3.70
C ASN A 104 15.26 7.04 2.67
N MET A 105 14.06 7.61 2.84
CA MET A 105 12.92 7.34 1.95
C MET A 105 13.15 7.79 0.50
N GLY A 106 13.94 8.84 0.28
CA GLY A 106 14.35 9.27 -1.07
C GLY A 106 15.23 8.24 -1.76
N CYS A 107 16.23 7.71 -1.04
CA CYS A 107 17.06 6.59 -1.50
C CYS A 107 16.20 5.37 -1.83
N ALA A 108 15.34 4.95 -0.88
CA ALA A 108 14.50 3.78 -1.05
C ALA A 108 13.58 3.91 -2.28
N THR A 109 12.99 5.08 -2.50
CA THR A 109 12.17 5.37 -3.68
C THR A 109 12.98 5.26 -4.96
N ARG A 110 14.13 5.96 -5.05
CA ARG A 110 14.98 5.96 -6.24
C ARG A 110 15.43 4.55 -6.63
N VAL A 111 16.00 3.79 -5.68
CA VAL A 111 16.49 2.42 -5.92
C VAL A 111 15.34 1.47 -6.29
N THR A 112 14.14 1.69 -5.73
CA THR A 112 12.93 0.93 -6.10
C THR A 112 12.47 1.24 -7.52
N THR A 113 12.45 2.51 -7.93
CA THR A 113 12.13 2.91 -9.31
C THR A 113 13.16 2.39 -10.32
N GLU A 114 14.46 2.40 -9.99
CA GLU A 114 15.49 1.79 -10.82
C GLU A 114 15.22 0.29 -11.03
N ARG A 115 14.84 -0.42 -9.97
CA ARG A 115 14.48 -1.85 -10.06
C ARG A 115 13.22 -2.10 -10.87
N VAL A 116 12.19 -1.26 -10.71
CA VAL A 116 10.98 -1.27 -11.53
C VAL A 116 11.34 -1.18 -13.02
N ASN A 117 12.20 -0.23 -13.39
CA ASN A 117 12.64 -0.04 -14.77
C ASN A 117 13.35 -1.28 -15.32
N PHE A 118 14.26 -1.85 -14.53
CA PHE A 118 14.93 -3.10 -14.86
C PHE A 118 13.93 -4.26 -15.08
N LEU A 119 12.95 -4.44 -14.19
CA LEU A 119 11.94 -5.49 -14.32
C LEU A 119 11.08 -5.26 -15.57
N ASN A 120 10.69 -4.02 -15.86
CA ASN A 120 9.94 -3.66 -17.06
C ASN A 120 10.75 -3.92 -18.35
N ASP A 121 12.05 -3.67 -18.35
CA ASP A 121 12.93 -4.05 -19.46
C ASP A 121 12.97 -5.56 -19.68
N ARG A 122 13.01 -6.34 -18.59
CA ARG A 122 12.97 -7.81 -18.68
C ARG A 122 11.62 -8.32 -19.13
N VAL A 123 10.51 -7.69 -18.71
CA VAL A 123 9.18 -8.01 -19.23
C VAL A 123 9.15 -7.86 -20.75
N ARG A 124 9.67 -6.74 -21.29
CA ARG A 124 9.73 -6.50 -22.74
C ARG A 124 10.54 -7.57 -23.47
N GLU A 125 11.75 -7.88 -23.00
CA GLU A 125 12.61 -8.90 -23.61
C GLU A 125 12.00 -10.30 -23.56
N CYS A 126 11.51 -10.73 -22.39
CA CYS A 126 10.96 -12.08 -22.24
C CYS A 126 9.65 -12.25 -22.99
N SER A 127 8.82 -11.19 -23.11
CA SER A 127 7.60 -11.21 -23.93
C SER A 127 7.90 -11.31 -25.43
N ALA A 128 9.07 -10.83 -25.87
CA ALA A 128 9.52 -10.95 -27.26
C ALA A 128 10.14 -12.33 -27.59
N GLY A 129 10.17 -13.27 -26.64
CA GLY A 129 10.75 -14.60 -26.82
C GLY A 129 12.28 -14.65 -26.74
N SER A 130 12.95 -13.56 -26.34
CA SER A 130 14.41 -13.44 -26.29
C SER A 130 14.96 -13.34 -24.86
N CYS A 131 14.24 -13.93 -23.89
CA CYS A 131 14.55 -13.83 -22.46
C CYS A 131 15.97 -14.32 -22.12
N ARG A 132 16.81 -13.44 -21.58
CA ARG A 132 18.18 -13.74 -21.17
C ARG A 132 18.23 -14.23 -19.74
N ASP A 133 18.34 -15.54 -19.60
CA ASP A 133 18.43 -16.25 -18.31
C ASP A 133 19.50 -15.73 -17.35
N SER A 134 20.65 -15.28 -17.87
CA SER A 134 21.75 -14.76 -17.05
C SER A 134 21.40 -13.45 -16.34
N ARG A 135 20.42 -12.71 -16.85
CA ARG A 135 20.02 -11.42 -16.32
C ARG A 135 18.92 -11.51 -15.27
N LEU A 136 18.23 -12.64 -15.16
CA LEU A 136 17.11 -12.78 -14.22
C LEU A 136 17.55 -12.70 -12.76
N SER A 137 18.82 -12.96 -12.46
CA SER A 137 19.39 -12.86 -11.11
C SER A 137 20.17 -11.58 -10.85
N GLU A 138 20.29 -10.69 -11.84
CA GLU A 138 20.68 -9.28 -11.60
C GLU A 138 19.63 -8.62 -10.69
#